data_AF-A0A2P5C7B8-F1
#
_entry.id   AF-A0A2P5C7B8-F1
#
_cell.length_a   1.000
_cell.length_b   1.000
_cell.length_c   1.000
_cell.angle_alpha   90.00
_cell.angle_beta   90.00
_cell.angle_gamma   90.00
#
_symmetry.space_group_name_H-M   'P 1'
#
loop_
_entity.id
_entity.type
_entity.pdbx_description
1 polymer ?
#
loop_
_entity_poly.entity_id
_entity_poly.type
_entity_poly.pdbx_seq_one_letter_code
_entity_poly.pdbx_strand_id
1 'polypeptide(L)'
;MNVMPASTIRTYPDIGQKAFGHKGRLMLSVLLFMDLYLVAVEFLILGGDSLERLFPNTKQLTLGSLTLQGHKAFILITAFVVLPTTWLRSLGLLAYVSAGGILASVIVEGCVLWAGAFDGLGFHRQGVLFKLGGLLIVRFRSLAF
;
A
#
# COMPACT_ATOMS: atom_id res chain seq x y z
N MET A 1 20.27 38.82 -14.79
CA MET A 1 20.36 37.56 -14.04
C MET A 1 19.65 37.76 -12.71
N ASN A 2 18.44 37.24 -12.54
CA ASN A 2 17.68 37.41 -11.30
C ASN A 2 18.08 36.29 -10.33
N VAL A 3 18.88 36.66 -9.32
CA VAL A 3 19.27 35.77 -8.22
C VAL A 3 18.06 35.59 -7.31
N MET A 4 17.45 34.39 -7.35
CA MET A 4 16.43 34.03 -6.36
C MET A 4 17.07 34.02 -4.96
N PRO A 5 16.46 34.68 -3.95
CA PRO A 5 17.02 34.74 -2.61
C PRO A 5 17.05 33.35 -1.93
N ALA A 6 17.95 33.22 -0.95
CA ALA A 6 18.37 31.96 -0.34
C ALA A 6 17.23 31.09 0.22
N SER A 7 17.13 29.88 -0.35
CA SER A 7 16.91 28.60 0.34
C SER A 7 15.81 28.52 1.40
N THR A 8 14.56 28.47 0.98
CA THR A 8 13.61 27.57 1.66
C THR A 8 13.15 26.56 0.63
N ILE A 9 13.83 25.42 0.56
CA ILE A 9 13.28 24.24 -0.11
C ILE A 9 12.00 23.92 0.66
N ARG A 10 10.84 24.20 0.07
CA ARG A 10 9.54 23.93 0.70
C ARG A 10 8.92 22.67 0.16
N THR A 11 9.24 22.29 -1.07
CA THR A 11 8.61 21.15 -1.75
C THR A 11 9.66 20.20 -2.32
N TYR A 12 9.30 18.92 -2.42
CA TYR A 12 10.18 17.86 -2.92
C TYR A 12 10.73 18.14 -4.33
N PRO A 13 9.94 18.68 -5.29
CA PRO A 13 10.47 19.05 -6.60
C PRO A 13 11.50 20.19 -6.58
N ASP A 14 11.46 21.10 -5.60
CA ASP A 14 12.44 22.19 -5.47
C ASP A 14 13.84 21.65 -5.14
N ILE A 15 13.93 20.49 -4.48
CA ILE A 15 15.20 19.77 -4.29
C ILE A 15 15.78 19.39 -5.65
N GLY A 16 14.94 18.88 -6.56
CA GLY A 16 15.31 18.54 -7.93
C GLY A 16 15.73 19.77 -8.74
N GLN A 17 15.07 20.91 -8.52
CA GLN A 17 15.49 22.17 -9.12
C GLN A 17 16.90 22.58 -8.69
N LYS A 18 17.20 22.40 -7.40
CA LYS A 18 18.49 22.81 -6.84
C LYS A 18 19.63 21.86 -7.22
N ALA A 19 19.36 20.57 -7.37
CA ALA A 19 20.37 19.56 -7.72
C ALA A 19 20.61 19.43 -9.23
N PHE A 20 19.56 19.48 -10.05
CA PHE A 20 19.62 19.15 -11.48
C PHE A 20 19.01 20.24 -12.39
N GLY A 21 18.69 21.41 -11.84
CA GLY A 21 18.07 22.51 -12.57
C GLY A 21 16.62 22.21 -12.96
N HIS A 22 16.12 22.93 -13.97
CA HIS A 22 14.71 22.87 -14.37
C HIS A 22 14.23 21.46 -14.78
N LYS A 23 15.09 20.69 -15.47
CA LYS A 23 14.78 19.32 -15.88
C LYS A 23 14.56 18.39 -14.67
N GLY A 24 15.38 18.54 -13.63
CA GLY A 24 15.23 17.77 -12.39
C GLY A 24 13.95 18.09 -11.63
N ARG A 25 13.55 19.37 -11.61
CA ARG A 25 12.26 19.76 -11.02
C ARG A 25 11.10 19.06 -11.71
N LEU A 26 11.09 19.06 -13.05
CA LEU A 26 10.03 18.40 -13.83
C LEU A 26 10.00 16.90 -13.54
N MET A 27 11.17 16.25 -13.56
CA MET A 27 11.28 14.81 -13.31
C MET A 27 10.79 14.41 -11.92
N LEU A 28 11.22 15.11 -10.86
CA LEU A 28 10.79 14.82 -9.49
C LEU A 28 9.30 15.14 -9.26
N SER A 29 8.76 16.20 -9.89
CA SER A 29 7.32 16.45 -9.85
C SER A 29 6.55 15.28 -10.44
N VAL A 30 6.93 14.82 -11.64
CA VAL A 30 6.26 13.69 -12.31
C VAL A 30 6.34 12.42 -11.45
N LEU A 31 7.53 12.09 -10.94
CA LEU A 31 7.70 10.93 -10.06
C LEU A 31 6.85 11.04 -8.79
N LEU A 32 6.83 12.19 -8.13
CA LEU A 32 6.03 12.40 -6.91
C LEU A 32 4.52 12.25 -7.18
N PHE A 33 4.01 12.82 -8.27
CA PHE A 33 2.60 12.67 -8.64
C PHE A 33 2.25 11.25 -9.05
N MET A 34 3.15 10.56 -9.77
CA MET A 34 2.98 9.16 -10.13
C MET A 34 2.96 8.27 -8.89
N ASP A 35 3.88 8.48 -7.95
CA ASP A 35 3.96 7.73 -6.69
C ASP A 35 2.70 7.91 -5.85
N LEU A 36 2.24 9.15 -5.68
CA LEU A 36 0.99 9.45 -4.96
C LEU A 36 -0.24 8.82 -5.62
N TYR A 37 -0.28 8.76 -6.95
CA TYR A 37 -1.34 8.09 -7.69
C TYR A 37 -1.32 6.57 -7.50
N LEU A 38 -0.14 5.95 -7.64
CA LEU A 38 0.02 4.50 -7.47
C LEU A 38 -0.34 4.06 -6.06
N VAL A 39 0.11 4.79 -5.03
CA VAL A 39 -0.25 4.52 -3.63
C VAL A 39 -1.77 4.62 -3.41
N ALA A 40 -2.43 5.64 -3.98
CA ALA A 40 -3.88 5.76 -3.86
C ALA A 40 -4.63 4.59 -4.52
N VAL A 41 -4.16 4.13 -5.69
CA VAL A 41 -4.73 2.96 -6.38
C VAL A 41 -4.47 1.67 -5.60
N GLU A 42 -3.28 1.51 -5.02
CA GLU A 42 -2.94 0.36 -4.17
C GLU A 42 -3.87 0.26 -2.97
N PHE A 43 -4.11 1.36 -2.24
CA PHE A 43 -5.08 1.38 -1.14
C PHE A 43 -6.50 1.07 -1.60
N LEU A 44 -6.89 1.54 -2.79
CA LEU A 44 -8.23 1.29 -3.33
C LEU A 44 -8.45 -0.19 -3.66
N ILE A 45 -7.47 -0.83 -4.30
CA ILE A 45 -7.52 -2.26 -4.62
C ILE A 45 -7.44 -3.08 -3.34
N LEU A 46 -6.48 -2.79 -2.46
CA LEU A 46 -6.29 -3.52 -1.22
C LEU A 46 -7.52 -3.43 -0.31
N GLY A 47 -8.09 -2.24 -0.15
CA GLY A 47 -9.30 -2.05 0.67
C GLY A 47 -10.54 -2.68 0.03
N GLY A 48 -10.69 -2.56 -1.30
CA GLY A 48 -11.77 -3.21 -2.04
C GLY A 48 -11.77 -4.73 -1.89
N ASP A 49 -10.64 -5.37 -2.19
CA ASP A 49 -10.49 -6.82 -2.13
C ASP A 49 -10.57 -7.33 -0.68
N SER A 50 -10.00 -6.61 0.28
CA SER A 50 -10.05 -6.99 1.69
C SER A 50 -11.47 -6.95 2.25
N LEU A 51 -12.24 -5.92 1.91
CA LEU A 51 -13.65 -5.81 2.31
C LEU A 51 -14.52 -6.86 1.65
N GLU A 52 -14.28 -7.18 0.37
CA GLU A 52 -14.97 -8.26 -0.32
C GLU A 52 -14.71 -9.61 0.35
N ARG A 53 -13.46 -9.88 0.75
CA ARG A 53 -13.10 -11.09 1.50
C ARG A 53 -13.72 -11.15 2.90
N LEU A 54 -13.92 -10.01 3.54
CA LEU A 54 -14.56 -9.95 4.87
C LEU A 54 -16.08 -10.13 4.78
N PHE A 55 -16.71 -9.69 3.69
CA PHE A 55 -18.16 -9.77 3.49
C PHE A 55 -18.57 -10.51 2.18
N PRO A 56 -18.16 -11.77 1.99
CA PRO A 56 -18.40 -12.51 0.75
C PRO A 56 -19.89 -12.86 0.54
N ASN A 57 -20.70 -12.83 1.60
CA ASN A 57 -22.13 -13.15 1.54
C ASN A 57 -23.03 -11.94 1.25
N THR A 58 -22.48 -10.73 1.17
CA THR A 58 -23.27 -9.52 0.87
C THR A 58 -23.38 -9.33 -0.65
N LYS A 59 -24.09 -10.25 -1.32
CA LYS A 59 -24.25 -10.26 -2.79
C LYS A 59 -24.91 -8.98 -3.33
N GLN A 60 -25.72 -8.30 -2.51
CA GLN A 60 -26.36 -7.03 -2.80
C GLN A 60 -26.34 -6.15 -1.55
N LEU A 61 -25.77 -4.95 -1.66
CA LEU A 61 -25.93 -3.90 -0.66
C LEU A 61 -27.12 -3.05 -1.10
N THR A 62 -28.28 -3.27 -0.49
CA THR A 62 -29.50 -2.51 -0.76
C THR A 62 -29.46 -1.22 0.05
N LEU A 63 -28.90 -0.15 -0.53
CA LEU A 63 -28.98 1.19 0.06
C LEU A 63 -30.22 1.89 -0.52
N GLY A 64 -31.38 1.69 0.10
CA GLY A 64 -32.66 2.22 -0.40
C GLY A 64 -33.17 1.46 -1.63
N SER A 65 -33.40 2.14 -2.77
CA SER A 65 -33.91 1.53 -4.02
C SER A 65 -32.81 1.16 -5.04
N LEU A 66 -31.53 1.36 -4.71
CA LEU A 66 -30.41 1.10 -5.61
C LEU A 66 -29.77 -0.24 -5.24
N THR A 67 -29.97 -1.24 -6.10
CA THR A 67 -29.32 -2.55 -6.00
C THR A 67 -27.92 -2.47 -6.62
N LEU A 68 -26.94 -2.05 -5.83
CA LEU A 68 -25.53 -2.08 -6.23
C LEU A 68 -24.94 -3.46 -6.01
N GLN A 69 -24.26 -3.99 -7.04
CA GLN A 69 -23.44 -5.18 -6.97
C GLN A 69 -22.37 -4.98 -5.88
N GLY A 70 -22.36 -5.83 -4.84
CA GLY A 70 -21.58 -5.62 -3.60
C GLY A 70 -20.10 -5.26 -3.84
N HIS A 71 -19.47 -5.90 -4.83
CA HIS A 71 -18.08 -5.65 -5.22
C HIS A 71 -17.80 -4.18 -5.64
N LYS A 72 -18.70 -3.54 -6.40
CA LYS A 72 -18.51 -2.13 -6.80
C LYS A 72 -18.76 -1.17 -5.64
N ALA A 73 -19.64 -1.54 -4.71
CA ALA A 73 -19.92 -0.76 -3.52
C ALA A 73 -18.74 -0.77 -2.53
N PHE A 74 -18.03 -1.89 -2.37
CA PHE A 74 -16.85 -1.95 -1.49
C PHE A 74 -15.67 -1.11 -1.99
N ILE A 75 -15.45 -1.09 -3.31
CA ILE A 75 -14.46 -0.18 -3.93
C ILE A 75 -14.88 1.27 -3.71
N LEU A 76 -16.16 1.61 -3.89
CA LEU A 76 -16.67 2.97 -3.63
C LEU A 76 -16.54 3.40 -2.17
N ILE A 77 -16.80 2.50 -1.21
CA ILE A 77 -16.61 2.75 0.22
C ILE A 77 -15.13 3.00 0.51
N THR A 78 -14.25 2.15 -0.03
CA THR A 78 -12.80 2.32 0.12
C THR A 78 -12.34 3.66 -0.48
N ALA A 79 -12.83 4.02 -1.66
CA ALA A 79 -12.56 5.32 -2.26
C ALA A 79 -13.03 6.46 -1.37
N PHE A 80 -14.22 6.35 -0.75
CA PHE A 80 -14.75 7.38 0.15
C PHE A 80 -13.92 7.53 1.42
N VAL A 81 -13.32 6.45 1.92
CA VAL A 81 -12.40 6.48 3.08
C VAL A 81 -11.03 7.05 2.71
N VAL A 82 -10.49 6.69 1.53
CA VAL A 82 -9.16 7.15 1.08
C VAL A 82 -9.21 8.59 0.55
N LEU A 83 -10.30 9.02 -0.08
CA LEU A 83 -10.46 10.38 -0.60
C LEU A 83 -10.10 11.49 0.42
N PRO A 84 -10.65 11.52 1.65
CA PRO A 84 -10.33 12.55 2.62
C PRO A 84 -8.87 12.52 3.03
N THR A 85 -8.18 11.38 2.94
CA THR A 85 -6.74 11.29 3.23
C THR A 85 -5.90 12.03 2.19
N THR A 86 -6.34 12.07 0.92
CA THR A 86 -5.64 12.81 -0.15
C THR A 86 -5.79 14.33 -0.03
N TRP A 87 -6.81 14.81 0.67
CA TRP A 87 -7.02 16.24 0.95
C TRP A 87 -6.39 16.72 2.26
N LEU A 88 -5.73 15.84 3.02
CA LEU A 88 -5.03 16.22 4.25
C LEU A 88 -3.84 17.13 3.93
N ARG A 89 -4.10 18.44 3.87
CA ARG A 89 -3.07 19.47 3.71
C ARG A 89 -2.24 19.70 4.99
N SER A 90 -2.62 19.08 6.11
CA SER A 90 -1.90 19.25 7.37
C SER A 90 -0.93 18.09 7.58
N LEU A 91 0.36 18.44 7.73
CA LEU A 91 1.43 17.48 8.04
C LEU A 91 1.19 16.75 9.37
N GLY A 92 0.51 17.41 10.32
CA GLY A 92 0.16 16.82 11.61
C GLY A 92 -0.82 15.66 11.51
N LEU A 93 -1.93 15.81 10.77
CA LEU A 93 -2.89 14.71 10.58
C LEU A 93 -2.26 13.55 9.79
N LEU A 94 -1.44 13.87 8.79
CA LEU A 94 -0.69 12.86 8.05
C LEU A 94 0.27 12.07 8.95
N ALA A 95 0.94 12.74 9.89
CA ALA A 95 1.82 12.08 10.86
C ALA A 95 1.05 11.14 11.81
N TYR A 96 -0.15 11.52 12.27
CA TYR A 96 -1.00 10.63 13.06
C TYR A 96 -1.48 9.41 12.27
N VAL A 97 -1.89 9.60 11.01
CA VAL A 97 -2.28 8.49 10.12
C VAL A 97 -1.10 7.54 9.89
N SER A 98 0.11 8.08 9.69
CA SER A 98 1.32 7.28 9.54
C SER A 98 1.66 6.49 10.82
N ALA A 99 1.57 7.12 11.99
CA ALA A 99 1.77 6.43 13.26
C ALA A 99 0.75 5.30 13.47
N GLY A 100 -0.51 5.52 13.09
CA GLY A 100 -1.54 4.47 13.06
C GLY A 100 -1.21 3.33 12.11
N GLY A 101 -0.69 3.63 10.92
CA GLY A 101 -0.23 2.64 9.95
C GLY A 101 0.90 1.75 10.49
N ILE A 102 1.91 2.35 11.13
CA ILE A 102 3.01 1.59 11.76
C ILE A 102 2.47 0.66 12.85
N LEU A 103 1.60 1.18 13.73
CA LEU A 103 0.98 0.37 14.78
C LEU A 103 0.18 -0.80 14.18
N ALA A 104 -0.61 -0.55 13.14
CA ALA A 104 -1.37 -1.59 12.45
C ALA A 104 -0.45 -2.65 11.83
N SER A 105 0.66 -2.26 11.19
CA SER A 105 1.66 -3.19 10.64
C SER A 105 2.26 -4.09 11.73
N VAL A 106 2.68 -3.51 12.85
CA VAL A 106 3.25 -4.27 13.99
C VAL A 106 2.24 -5.27 14.55
N ILE A 107 0.97 -4.87 14.66
CA ILE A 107 -0.09 -5.77 15.14
C ILE A 107 -0.29 -6.94 14.15
N VAL A 108 -0.37 -6.66 12.85
CA VAL A 108 -0.55 -7.71 11.83
C VAL A 108 0.64 -8.66 11.80
N GLU A 109 1.87 -8.14 11.81
CA GLU A 109 3.08 -8.97 11.90
C GLU A 109 3.08 -9.82 13.17
N GLY A 110 2.71 -9.25 14.31
CA GLY A 110 2.56 -9.99 15.56
C GLY A 110 1.54 -11.12 15.47
N CYS A 111 0.37 -10.87 14.88
CA CYS A 111 -0.66 -11.89 14.63
C CYS A 111 -0.14 -12.99 13.70
N VAL A 112 0.57 -12.64 12.63
CA VAL A 112 1.15 -13.60 11.68
C VAL A 112 2.23 -14.45 12.36
N LEU A 113 3.10 -13.84 13.17
CA LEU A 113 4.12 -14.56 13.95
C LEU A 113 3.49 -15.52 14.95
N TRP A 114 2.44 -15.08 15.67
CA TRP A 114 1.73 -15.91 16.63
C TRP A 114 1.01 -17.08 15.94
N ALA A 115 0.24 -16.80 14.89
CA ALA A 115 -0.45 -17.82 14.11
C ALA A 115 0.54 -18.80 13.45
N GLY A 116 1.69 -18.29 13.02
CA GLY A 116 2.79 -19.10 12.49
C GLY A 116 3.43 -20.00 13.54
N ALA A 117 3.65 -19.52 14.77
CA ALA A 117 4.37 -20.25 15.81
C ALA A 117 3.48 -21.20 16.63
N PHE A 118 2.23 -20.82 16.91
CA PHE A 118 1.36 -21.51 17.86
C PHE A 118 0.13 -22.17 17.21
N ASP A 119 -0.46 -21.57 16.17
CA ASP A 119 -1.66 -22.12 15.52
C ASP A 119 -1.33 -23.19 14.45
N GLY A 120 -0.06 -23.60 14.35
CA GLY A 120 0.38 -24.68 13.45
C GLY A 120 0.25 -24.37 11.95
N LEU A 121 -0.07 -23.12 11.60
CA LEU A 121 -0.13 -22.62 10.22
C LEU A 121 1.28 -22.35 9.66
N GLY A 122 2.30 -22.21 10.52
CA GLY A 122 3.69 -21.95 10.16
C GLY A 122 4.63 -23.07 10.60
N PHE A 123 5.40 -23.59 9.64
CA PHE A 123 6.44 -24.60 9.79
C PHE A 123 5.96 -26.04 10.05
N HIS A 124 5.12 -26.56 9.16
CA HIS A 124 5.32 -27.95 8.75
C HIS A 124 6.67 -28.02 8.00
N ARG A 125 7.76 -28.26 8.74
CA ARG A 125 9.07 -28.62 8.18
C ARG A 125 8.91 -29.86 7.28
N GLN A 126 8.70 -29.67 5.98
CA GLN A 126 9.15 -30.63 4.99
C GLN A 126 10.46 -30.11 4.40
N GLY A 127 11.56 -30.54 5.04
CA GLY A 127 12.80 -30.89 4.36
C GLY A 127 13.71 -29.77 3.84
N VAL A 128 14.72 -29.44 4.66
CA VAL A 128 16.09 -29.05 4.23
C VAL A 128 16.28 -27.60 3.75
N LEU A 129 16.32 -26.67 4.71
CA LEU A 129 17.00 -25.39 4.57
C LEU A 129 18.50 -25.61 4.90
N PHE A 130 19.34 -25.46 3.87
CA PHE A 130 20.82 -25.44 3.86
C PHE A 130 21.59 -26.77 3.85
N LYS A 131 22.18 -27.06 2.68
CA LYS A 131 23.56 -27.56 2.62
C LYS A 131 24.37 -26.69 1.66
N LEU A 132 25.16 -25.78 2.24
CA LEU A 132 26.19 -25.02 1.54
C LEU A 132 27.34 -26.00 1.21
N GLY A 133 27.33 -26.52 -0.02
CA GLY A 133 28.34 -27.47 -0.47
C GLY A 133 27.98 -28.30 -1.70
N GLY A 134 27.18 -27.76 -2.63
CA GLY A 134 26.98 -28.35 -3.95
C GLY A 134 25.53 -28.67 -4.30
N LEU A 135 24.92 -27.76 -5.06
CA LEU A 135 23.74 -27.95 -5.91
C LEU A 135 22.40 -28.29 -5.23
N LEU A 136 21.57 -27.26 -5.04
CA LEU A 136 20.12 -27.40 -4.81
C LEU A 136 19.35 -26.78 -5.98
N ILE A 137 18.81 -27.64 -6.83
CA ILE A 137 17.92 -27.30 -7.93
C ILE A 137 16.49 -27.21 -7.36
N VAL A 138 15.92 -26.01 -7.34
CA VAL A 138 14.49 -25.81 -7.09
C VAL A 138 13.74 -26.30 -8.33
N ARG A 139 13.24 -27.53 -8.28
CA ARG A 139 12.38 -28.06 -9.34
C ARG A 139 10.95 -27.59 -9.07
N PHE A 140 10.55 -26.51 -9.75
CA PHE A 140 9.13 -26.15 -9.89
C PHE A 140 8.40 -27.34 -10.50
N ARG A 141 7.59 -28.03 -9.70
CA ARG A 141 6.63 -28.99 -10.24
C ARG A 141 5.44 -28.21 -10.78
N SER A 142 5.48 -28.03 -12.10
CA SER A 142 4.34 -27.73 -12.94
C SER A 142 3.35 -28.91 -12.91
N LEU A 143 2.06 -28.58 -12.79
CA LEU A 143 0.84 -29.32 -13.19
C LEU A 143 0.20 -30.40 -12.29
N ALA A 144 -1.15 -30.31 -12.30
CA ALA A 144 -2.22 -31.24 -11.94
C ALA A 144 -2.41 -31.50 -10.43
N PHE A 145 -3.51 -31.12 -9.77
CA PHE A 145 -4.93 -31.07 -10.15
C PHE A 145 -5.64 -29.89 -9.48
#